data_AF-A0A818SDD4-F1
#
_entry.id   AF-A0A818SDD4-F1
#
_cell.length_a   1.000
_cell.length_b   1.000
_cell.length_c   1.000
_cell.angle_alpha   90.00
_cell.angle_beta   90.00
_cell.angle_gamma   90.00
#
_symmetry.space_group_name_H-M   'P 1'
#
loop_
_entity.id
_entity.type
_entity.pdbx_description
1 polymer ?
#
loop_
_entity_poly.entity_id
_entity_poly.type
_entity_poly.pdbx_seq_one_letter_code
_entity_poly.pdbx_strand_id
1 'polypeptide(L)'
;MLKNFIDQYISLHPSTTLNTAYQVDPLSDISKIGEVLIDTKTNELYNVRLTITDINYGFIGLYNFYRIQIIKHKSKTNLYLLFTR
;
A
#
# COMPACT_ATOMS: atom_id res chain seq x y z
N MET A 1 27.63 -11.07 -19.30
CA MET A 1 26.96 -9.95 -19.97
C MET A 1 25.75 -9.44 -19.17
N LEU A 2 24.79 -10.31 -18.81
CA LEU A 2 23.61 -9.95 -18.00
C LEU A 2 23.94 -9.38 -16.61
N LYS A 3 24.94 -9.96 -15.92
CA LYS A 3 25.37 -9.52 -14.59
C LYS A 3 25.86 -8.05 -14.59
N ASN A 4 26.69 -7.69 -15.57
CA ASN A 4 27.18 -6.32 -15.73
C ASN A 4 26.05 -5.32 -16.01
N PHE A 5 25.00 -5.75 -16.73
CA PHE A 5 23.83 -4.90 -16.97
C PHE A 5 23.03 -4.67 -15.68
N ILE A 6 22.82 -5.72 -14.87
CA ILE A 6 22.13 -5.62 -13.57
C ILE A 6 22.93 -4.71 -12.62
N ASP A 7 24.24 -4.89 -12.54
CA ASP A 7 25.11 -4.10 -11.67
C ASP A 7 25.16 -2.62 -12.11
N GLN A 8 25.20 -2.36 -13.42
CA GLN A 8 25.08 -1.00 -13.96
C GLN A 8 23.70 -0.40 -13.68
N TYR A 9 22.63 -1.17 -13.83
CA TYR A 9 21.27 -0.70 -13.57
C TYR A 9 21.09 -0.30 -12.10
N ILE A 10 21.57 -1.11 -11.16
CA ILE A 10 21.50 -0.85 -9.72
C ILE A 10 22.36 0.36 -9.33
N SER A 11 23.54 0.51 -9.95
CA SER A 11 24.44 1.65 -9.72
C SER A 11 23.86 2.99 -10.23
N LEU A 12 23.15 2.94 -11.37
CA LEU A 12 22.47 4.11 -11.96
C LEU A 12 21.15 4.46 -11.28
N HIS A 13 20.52 3.48 -10.61
CA HIS A 13 19.27 3.65 -9.86
C HIS A 13 19.48 3.24 -8.41
N PRO A 14 20.37 3.93 -7.66
CA PRO A 14 20.56 3.63 -6.25
C PRO A 14 19.21 3.81 -5.56
N SER A 15 18.73 2.75 -4.91
CA SER A 15 17.50 2.75 -4.12
C SER A 15 17.68 3.60 -2.86
N THR A 16 17.82 4.91 -3.07
CA THR A 16 17.81 5.96 -2.05
C THR A 16 16.50 6.74 -2.14
N THR A 17 15.42 6.07 -2.51
CA THR A 17 14.09 6.52 -2.09
C THR A 17 13.90 5.97 -0.69
N LEU A 18 14.07 6.85 0.31
CA LEU A 18 13.25 6.75 1.51
C LEU A 18 11.83 6.59 0.98
N ASN A 19 11.31 5.37 1.04
CA ASN A 19 9.94 5.04 0.66
C ASN A 19 9.09 6.18 1.19
N THR A 20 8.46 6.94 0.31
CA THR A 20 7.39 7.85 0.70
C THR A 20 6.39 6.96 1.40
N ALA A 21 6.44 6.98 2.73
CA ALA A 21 5.82 6.03 3.62
C ALA A 21 4.42 5.74 3.10
N TYR A 22 4.15 4.46 2.81
CA TYR A 22 2.91 4.01 2.20
C TYR A 22 1.73 4.84 2.70
N GLN A 23 1.22 5.70 1.81
CA GLN A 23 0.37 6.77 2.26
C GLN A 23 -0.97 6.21 2.73
N VAL A 24 -1.38 6.68 3.90
CA VAL A 24 -2.74 6.50 4.37
C VAL A 24 -3.69 7.09 3.33
N ASP A 25 -4.75 6.36 3.02
CA ASP A 25 -5.72 6.81 2.02
C ASP A 25 -6.29 8.17 2.43
N PRO A 26 -6.30 9.18 1.53
CA PRO A 26 -6.79 10.52 1.86
C PRO A 26 -8.24 10.54 2.35
N LEU A 27 -9.06 9.55 1.94
CA LEU A 27 -10.46 9.43 2.32
C LEU A 27 -10.68 8.79 3.71
N SER A 28 -9.61 8.48 4.43
CA SER A 28 -9.69 7.96 5.80
C SER A 28 -9.89 9.03 6.87
N ASP A 29 -9.85 10.32 6.51
CA ASP A 29 -9.86 11.50 7.40
C ASP A 29 -8.70 11.58 8.41
N ILE A 30 -7.84 10.55 8.46
CA ILE A 30 -6.72 10.44 9.40
C ILE A 30 -5.35 10.44 8.70
N SER A 31 -5.30 10.75 7.40
CA SER A 31 -4.08 10.71 6.59
C SER A 31 -2.92 11.55 7.13
N LYS A 32 -3.23 12.64 7.85
CA LYS A 32 -2.23 13.51 8.49
C LYS A 32 -1.66 12.90 9.79
N ILE A 33 -2.52 12.24 10.57
CA ILE A 33 -2.23 11.76 11.93
C ILE A 33 -1.94 10.25 12.01
N GLY A 34 -2.14 9.52 10.91
CA GLY A 34 -1.93 8.09 10.78
C GLY A 34 -0.73 7.72 9.92
N GLU A 35 -0.27 6.48 10.08
CA GLU A 35 0.70 5.79 9.24
C GLU A 35 0.19 4.38 8.93
N VAL A 36 0.42 3.87 7.71
CA VAL A 36 0.05 2.48 7.38
C VAL A 36 0.96 1.55 8.18
N LEU A 37 0.36 0.54 8.81
CA LEU A 37 1.08 -0.42 9.64
C LEU A 37 1.99 -1.30 8.77
N ILE A 38 3.23 -1.44 9.25
CA ILE A 38 4.20 -2.41 8.74
C ILE A 38 4.48 -3.38 9.89
N ASP A 39 4.32 -4.69 9.64
CA ASP A 39 4.73 -5.72 10.59
C ASP A 39 6.25 -5.72 10.68
N THR A 40 6.79 -5.47 11.87
CA THR A 40 8.25 -5.38 12.08
C THR A 40 8.95 -6.73 12.04
N LYS A 41 8.22 -7.85 12.15
CA LYS A 41 8.78 -9.20 12.10
C LYS A 41 8.88 -9.72 10.67
N THR A 42 7.82 -9.53 9.88
CA THR A 42 7.74 -10.03 8.50
C THR A 42 8.07 -8.96 7.47
N ASN A 43 8.19 -7.69 7.88
CA ASN A 43 8.34 -6.53 7.01
C ASN A 43 7.18 -6.40 6.01
N GLU A 44 6.00 -6.87 6.38
CA GLU A 44 4.80 -6.85 5.53
C GLU A 44 3.97 -5.61 5.78
N LEU A 45 3.52 -4.99 4.69
CA LEU A 45 2.68 -3.81 4.72
C LEU A 45 1.20 -4.19 4.77
N TYR A 46 0.47 -3.62 5.72
CA TYR A 46 -0.97 -3.87 5.85
C TYR A 46 -1.78 -2.85 5.02
N ASN A 47 -1.63 -2.92 3.70
CA ASN A 47 -2.35 -2.12 2.71
C ASN A 47 -2.58 -2.94 1.45
N VAL A 48 -3.84 -3.23 1.16
CA VAL A 48 -4.25 -4.10 0.05
C VAL A 48 -5.28 -3.37 -0.82
N ARG A 49 -5.15 -3.56 -2.13
CA ARG A 49 -6.15 -3.17 -3.12
C ARG A 49 -6.61 -4.43 -3.86
N LEU A 50 -7.89 -4.73 -3.73
CA LEU A 50 -8.57 -5.81 -4.42
C LEU A 50 -9.39 -5.23 -5.58
N THR A 51 -9.48 -5.98 -6.66
CA THR A 51 -10.33 -5.64 -7.80
C THR A 51 -11.10 -6.88 -8.19
N ILE A 52 -12.39 -6.72 -8.45
CA ILE A 52 -13.25 -7.76 -9.01
C ILE A 52 -13.80 -7.26 -10.34
N THR A 53 -13.57 -8.05 -11.39
CA THR A 53 -14.06 -7.77 -12.74
C THR A 53 -14.72 -9.02 -13.27
N ASP A 54 -15.99 -8.90 -13.67
CA ASP A 54 -16.73 -9.96 -14.36
C ASP A 54 -17.52 -9.36 -15.52
N ILE A 55 -17.11 -9.68 -16.75
CA ILE A 55 -17.75 -9.19 -17.97
C ILE A 55 -19.09 -9.86 -18.26
N ASN A 56 -19.34 -11.04 -17.68
CA ASN A 56 -20.56 -11.81 -17.88
C ASN A 56 -21.63 -11.50 -16.82
N TYR A 57 -21.33 -10.60 -15.88
CA TYR A 57 -22.25 -10.24 -14.82
C TYR A 57 -23.30 -9.23 -15.29
N GLY A 58 -24.53 -9.70 -15.50
CA GLY A 58 -25.66 -8.86 -15.92
C GLY A 58 -25.45 -8.22 -17.30
N PHE A 59 -26.21 -7.15 -17.60
CA PHE A 59 -26.14 -6.49 -18.91
C PHE A 59 -24.92 -5.56 -19.08
N ILE A 60 -24.36 -5.06 -17.98
CA ILE A 60 -23.32 -4.01 -17.99
C ILE A 60 -21.95 -4.48 -17.45
N GLY A 61 -21.85 -5.73 -16.99
CA GLY A 61 -20.67 -6.24 -16.30
C GLY A 61 -20.57 -5.78 -14.84
N LEU A 62 -19.66 -6.41 -14.09
CA LEU A 62 -19.26 -6.05 -12.74
C LEU A 62 -17.83 -5.51 -12.79
N TYR A 63 -17.64 -4.30 -12.29
CA TYR A 63 -16.33 -3.76 -12.02
C TYR A 63 -16.36 -3.02 -10.68
N ASN A 64 -15.75 -3.63 -9.67
CA ASN A 64 -15.62 -3.05 -8.34
C ASN A 64 -14.17 -3.16 -7.85
N PHE A 65 -13.81 -2.30 -6.92
CA PHE A 65 -12.57 -2.42 -6.18
C PHE A 65 -12.86 -2.33 -4.69
N TYR A 66 -11.93 -2.85 -3.90
CA TYR A 66 -11.96 -2.76 -2.45
C TYR A 66 -10.55 -2.38 -1.98
N ARG A 67 -10.44 -1.42 -1.08
CA ARG A 67 -9.18 -1.06 -0.45
C ARG A 67 -9.26 -1.36 1.03
N ILE A 68 -8.21 -1.95 1.58
CA ILE A 68 -8.10 -2.26 3.01
C ILE A 68 -6.76 -1.71 3.51
N GLN A 69 -6.77 -0.94 4.59
CA GLN A 69 -5.58 -0.46 5.27
C GLN A 69 -5.70 -0.64 6.78
N ILE A 70 -4.62 -1.07 7.43
CA ILE A 70 -4.47 -0.93 8.88
C ILE A 70 -3.62 0.29 9.14
N ILE A 71 -4.19 1.29 9.81
CA ILE A 71 -3.59 2.59 10.06
C ILE A 71 -3.30 2.72 11.56
N LYS A 72 -2.03 2.91 11.91
CA LYS A 72 -1.61 3.21 13.28
C LYS A 72 -1.63 4.73 13.50
N HIS A 73 -2.16 5.18 14.63
CA HIS A 73 -2.10 6.59 14.99
C HIS A 73 -0.68 6.97 15.48
N LYS A 74 -0.12 8.07 14.99
CA LYS A 74 1.27 8.48 15.30
C LYS A 74 1.47 8.86 16.77
N SER A 75 0.54 9.63 17.35
CA SER A 75 0.69 10.16 18.72
C SER A 75 0.05 9.33 19.83
N LYS A 76 -0.88 8.41 19.51
CA LYS A 76 -1.63 7.63 20.50
C LYS A 76 -1.02 6.25 20.58
N THR A 77 -0.63 5.83 21.76
CA THR A 77 -0.09 4.49 21.99
C THR A 77 -1.18 3.45 21.73
N ASN A 78 -0.83 2.41 20.96
CA ASN A 78 -1.69 1.26 20.69
C ASN A 78 -3.05 1.57 20.05
N LEU A 79 -3.20 2.70 19.34
CA LEU A 79 -4.40 2.98 18.55
C LEU A 79 -4.20 2.57 17.09
N TYR A 80 -5.04 1.64 16.63
CA TYR A 80 -5.06 1.11 15.29
C TYR A 80 -6.47 1.23 14.70
N LEU A 81 -6.54 1.53 13.42
CA LEU A 81 -7.78 1.79 12.69
C LEU A 81 -7.79 0.90 11.44
N LEU A 82 -8.88 0.15 11.26
CA LEU A 82 -9.14 -0.56 10.02
C LEU A 82 -9.90 0.39 9.09
N PHE A 83 -9.30 0.72 7.95
CA PHE A 83 -9.93 1.53 6.91
C PHE A 83 -10.29 0.66 5.71
N THR A 84 -11.54 0.75 5.26
CA THR A 84 -12.07 0.01 4.11
C THR A 84 -12.90 0.92 3.21
N ARG A 85 -12.74 0.82 1.89
CA ARG A 85 -13.58 1.53 0.91
C ARG A 85 -13.65 0.84 -0.45
#